data_AF-A0AAD4XSS0-F1
#
_entry.id   AF-A0AAD4XSS0-F1
#
_cell.length_a   1.000
_cell.length_b   1.000
_cell.length_c   1.000
_cell.angle_alpha   90.00
_cell.angle_beta   90.00
_cell.angle_gamma   90.00
#
_symmetry.space_group_name_H-M   'P 1'
#
loop_
_entity.id
_entity.type
_entity.pdbx_description
1 polymer ?
#
loop_
_entity_poly.entity_id
_entity_poly.type
_entity_poly.pdbx_seq_one_letter_code
_entity_poly.pdbx_strand_id
1 'polypeptide(L)'
;MSWATSNLLQLWKIPSTRILLTNSKLPKGSSLLSATEIRATVCFCRKMQTQTYEIVNGSYVPVAENKQESPAEDKNNVKLETVGAFQKLPMVMPSVDILYSAIKKSKRISPTKGIVNAAKRERNKGARQIDALMKELGVPLRDYLDKFPNRKYLHPYERSLIELTLGDGNYEEVLGRLNALKKKVNSVGKEHASLCAKSVSKREAEERLAEGIKRLEDIFKSEGKAVDDLLNIAKTLRAMPVVDLESPTLCLVGAPNVGKSSLVRILSSGKPEICNYPFTTRGILMGHIHLNYQHFQVTDTPGLLQRPDEDRNNLEKLTLAVLQHLPTAVLYVHDLSGECGSSPSDQFVTYKEVREKFSDHLWIDVVSKCDLLKDSPVFYITEDSSNLEHIEMEQYRKMGPPGAIHVSVMSEKGLSELKSTVHELLVSQMARIKSQNSNPETLGA
;
A
#
# COMPACT_ATOMS: atom_id res chain seq x y z
N MET A 1 -46.20 38.96 15.60
CA MET A 1 -47.50 38.66 16.26
C MET A 1 -47.59 37.15 16.51
N SER A 2 -47.80 36.76 17.78
CA SER A 2 -48.54 35.58 18.29
C SER A 2 -48.16 34.18 17.76
N TRP A 3 -47.40 33.35 18.49
CA TRP A 3 -47.79 32.41 19.58
C TRP A 3 -48.41 31.06 19.13
N ALA A 4 -48.03 30.03 19.89
CA ALA A 4 -48.72 28.76 20.19
C ALA A 4 -48.25 27.45 19.51
N THR A 5 -47.40 26.72 20.25
CA THR A 5 -47.52 25.32 20.72
C THR A 5 -48.62 24.40 20.16
N SER A 6 -48.27 23.12 19.90
CA SER A 6 -48.97 21.91 20.43
C SER A 6 -48.21 20.60 20.16
N ASN A 7 -48.10 19.79 21.21
CA ASN A 7 -47.66 18.38 21.24
C ASN A 7 -48.69 17.41 20.64
N LEU A 8 -48.27 16.24 20.14
CA LEU A 8 -48.88 14.94 20.50
C LEU A 8 -48.05 13.71 20.09
N LEU A 9 -48.16 12.68 20.94
CA LEU A 9 -47.39 11.45 21.12
C LEU A 9 -47.51 10.36 20.04
N GLN A 10 -46.49 9.50 19.94
CA GLN A 10 -46.55 8.02 20.12
C GLN A 10 -45.11 7.44 20.09
N LEU A 11 -44.53 7.00 21.22
CA LEU A 11 -44.38 5.59 21.68
C LEU A 11 -43.78 4.66 20.59
N TRP A 12 -42.62 4.01 20.76
CA TRP A 12 -42.46 2.76 21.54
C TRP A 12 -41.03 2.57 22.09
N LYS A 13 -40.96 1.83 23.21
CA LYS A 13 -39.86 1.74 24.19
C LYS A 13 -38.82 0.65 23.90
N ILE A 14 -37.59 0.97 24.30
CA ILE A 14 -36.46 0.07 24.59
C ILE A 14 -36.69 -0.61 25.96
N PRO A 15 -36.34 -1.90 26.16
CA PRO A 15 -36.24 -2.46 27.50
C PRO A 15 -34.79 -2.45 28.01
N SER A 16 -34.61 -1.83 29.18
CA SER A 16 -33.50 -2.06 30.11
C SER A 16 -34.12 -2.33 31.49
N THR A 17 -33.56 -3.23 32.30
CA THR A 17 -33.40 -3.17 33.78
C THR A 17 -33.02 -4.56 34.34
N ARG A 18 -31.87 -4.66 35.05
CA ARG A 18 -31.65 -4.79 36.53
C ARG A 18 -31.67 -6.25 37.04
N ILE A 19 -30.53 -6.75 37.53
CA ILE A 19 -30.11 -6.81 38.96
C ILE A 19 -31.13 -7.53 39.86
N LEU A 20 -30.73 -8.67 40.43
CA LEU A 20 -31.10 -9.09 41.79
C LEU A 20 -30.08 -10.10 42.35
N LEU A 21 -29.49 -9.73 43.49
CA LEU A 21 -28.83 -10.59 44.46
C LEU A 21 -29.85 -11.52 45.13
N THR A 22 -29.51 -12.78 45.41
CA THR A 22 -30.08 -13.52 46.54
C THR A 22 -29.07 -14.50 47.17
N ASN A 23 -29.21 -14.64 48.48
CA ASN A 23 -28.28 -15.23 49.45
C ASN A 23 -28.28 -16.76 49.49
N SER A 24 -27.11 -17.27 49.87
CA SER A 24 -26.82 -18.62 50.35
C SER A 24 -27.57 -19.03 51.63
N LYS A 25 -28.06 -20.28 51.70
CA LYS A 25 -28.19 -21.07 52.93
C LYS A 25 -27.86 -22.54 52.67
N LEU A 26 -26.86 -23.04 53.40
CA LEU A 26 -26.50 -24.45 53.58
C LEU A 26 -27.60 -25.22 54.32
N PRO A 27 -27.57 -26.56 54.24
CA PRO A 27 -27.74 -27.39 55.44
C PRO A 27 -26.53 -28.29 55.71
N LYS A 28 -26.28 -28.51 57.01
CA LYS A 28 -25.32 -29.46 57.59
C LYS A 28 -26.02 -30.80 57.86
N GLY A 29 -25.28 -31.91 57.67
CA GLY A 29 -25.54 -33.24 58.23
C GLY A 29 -24.50 -34.23 57.68
N SER A 30 -23.44 -34.53 58.45
CA SER A 30 -23.18 -35.84 59.12
C SER A 30 -23.10 -37.02 58.14
N SER A 31 -22.09 -37.88 58.07
CA SER A 31 -20.95 -38.19 58.95
C SER A 31 -20.12 -39.32 58.28
N LEU A 32 -18.80 -39.30 58.51
CA LEU A 32 -17.89 -40.45 58.72
C LEU A 32 -17.48 -41.41 57.58
N LEU A 33 -16.13 -41.51 57.44
CA LEU A 33 -15.28 -42.64 56.99
C LEU A 33 -15.24 -42.89 55.46
N SER A 34 -14.11 -43.11 54.76
CA SER A 34 -12.75 -43.56 55.13
C SER A 34 -11.72 -43.24 54.02
N ALA A 35 -10.46 -43.08 54.44
CA ALA A 35 -9.18 -43.44 53.82
C ALA A 35 -8.91 -43.29 52.28
N THR A 36 -7.91 -42.44 51.98
CA THR A 36 -6.79 -42.58 51.01
C THR A 36 -6.97 -43.38 49.71
N GLU A 37 -6.71 -42.72 48.57
CA GLU A 37 -5.61 -43.10 47.66
C GLU A 37 -5.33 -42.01 46.61
N ILE A 38 -4.06 -41.59 46.52
CA ILE A 38 -3.53 -40.72 45.48
C ILE A 38 -3.17 -41.61 44.28
N ARG A 39 -3.73 -41.34 43.10
CA ARG A 39 -3.22 -41.91 41.84
C ARG A 39 -2.90 -40.81 40.83
N ALA A 40 -1.63 -40.77 40.46
CA ALA A 40 -1.06 -39.92 39.44
C ALA A 40 -1.53 -40.36 38.03
N THR A 41 -1.97 -39.40 37.22
CA THR A 41 -2.26 -39.64 35.80
C THR A 41 -1.02 -39.31 34.96
N VAL A 42 -0.50 -40.35 34.33
CA VAL A 42 0.65 -40.37 33.43
C VAL A 42 0.36 -39.59 32.15
N CYS A 43 1.27 -38.68 31.78
CA CYS A 43 1.28 -37.94 30.52
C CYS A 43 1.95 -38.79 29.43
N PHE A 44 1.23 -39.07 28.34
CA PHE A 44 1.70 -39.88 27.23
C PHE A 44 2.25 -38.97 26.11
N CYS A 45 3.57 -38.75 26.07
CA CYS A 45 4.24 -38.05 24.97
C CYS A 45 4.62 -39.04 23.85
N ARG A 46 4.08 -38.81 22.64
CA ARG A 46 4.48 -39.53 21.41
C ARG A 46 5.93 -39.19 21.05
N LYS A 47 6.74 -40.24 20.85
CA LYS A 47 8.12 -40.19 20.33
C LYS A 47 8.12 -39.67 18.89
N MET A 48 8.84 -38.58 18.62
CA MET A 48 9.32 -38.22 17.27
C MET A 48 10.73 -38.79 17.12
N GLN A 49 10.94 -39.60 16.09
CA GLN A 49 12.26 -40.08 15.69
C GLN A 49 12.97 -38.97 14.91
N THR A 50 14.10 -38.48 15.41
CA THR A 50 15.01 -37.59 14.66
C THR A 50 16.15 -38.44 14.09
N GLN A 51 16.28 -38.48 12.76
CA GLN A 51 17.47 -38.99 12.08
C GLN A 51 18.58 -37.95 12.16
N THR A 52 19.75 -38.34 12.67
CA THR A 52 20.98 -37.53 12.67
C THR A 52 21.77 -37.80 11.39
N TYR A 53 22.20 -36.76 10.70
CA TYR A 53 23.18 -36.85 9.60
C TYR A 53 24.57 -36.47 10.12
N GLU A 54 25.60 -37.19 9.66
CA GLU A 54 27.00 -36.93 10.02
C GLU A 54 27.51 -35.64 9.39
N ILE A 55 28.18 -34.82 10.20
CA ILE A 55 28.80 -33.56 9.82
C ILE A 55 30.16 -33.86 9.20
N VAL A 56 30.32 -33.57 7.91
CA VAL A 56 31.60 -33.63 7.20
C VAL A 56 32.44 -32.40 7.57
N ASN A 57 33.66 -32.63 8.06
CA ASN A 57 34.64 -31.60 8.40
C ASN A 57 35.15 -30.85 7.16
N GLY A 58 34.67 -29.63 6.94
CA GLY A 58 35.21 -28.68 5.98
C GLY A 58 36.13 -27.66 6.66
N SER A 59 37.39 -27.62 6.26
CA SER A 59 38.45 -26.74 6.75
C SER A 59 38.14 -25.25 6.54
N TYR A 60 38.08 -24.49 7.64
CA TYR A 60 37.93 -23.03 7.63
C TYR A 60 39.30 -22.36 7.45
N VAL A 61 39.47 -21.58 6.39
CA VAL A 61 40.63 -20.70 6.18
C VAL A 61 40.26 -19.31 6.70
N PRO A 62 41.01 -18.70 7.65
CA PRO A 62 40.69 -17.39 8.16
C PRO A 62 41.16 -16.31 7.18
N VAL A 63 40.26 -15.44 6.73
CA VAL A 63 40.61 -14.22 5.99
C VAL A 63 40.63 -13.05 6.98
N ALA A 64 41.74 -12.34 6.97
CA ALA A 64 42.13 -11.29 7.91
C ALA A 64 41.15 -10.11 7.97
N GLU A 65 40.93 -9.62 9.19
CA GLU A 65 40.28 -8.36 9.48
C GLU A 65 41.15 -7.20 8.98
N ASN A 66 40.69 -6.48 7.96
CA ASN A 66 41.15 -5.12 7.71
C ASN A 66 40.08 -4.14 8.20
N LYS A 67 40.36 -3.53 9.35
CA LYS A 67 39.77 -2.25 9.75
C LYS A 67 40.21 -1.19 8.74
N GLN A 68 39.28 -0.63 7.99
CA GLN A 68 39.46 0.67 7.35
C GLN A 68 38.33 1.60 7.79
N GLU A 69 38.77 2.77 8.23
CA GLU A 69 38.00 3.88 8.74
C GLU A 69 37.05 4.43 7.68
N SER A 70 35.90 4.89 8.14
CA SER A 70 34.88 5.56 7.34
C SER A 70 35.39 6.87 6.72
N PRO A 71 35.21 7.09 5.41
CA PRO A 71 35.08 8.44 4.87
C PRO A 71 33.61 8.84 4.93
N ALA A 72 33.35 9.96 5.60
CA ALA A 72 32.11 10.69 5.45
C ALA A 72 32.17 11.47 4.13
N GLU A 73 31.58 10.95 3.05
CA GLU A 73 31.47 11.70 1.78
C GLU A 73 30.11 11.50 1.10
N ASP A 74 29.51 12.66 0.82
CA ASP A 74 28.55 13.01 -0.23
C ASP A 74 27.14 12.43 -0.26
N LYS A 75 26.26 13.18 0.43
CA LYS A 75 24.86 13.38 0.03
C LYS A 75 24.82 14.07 -1.35
N ASN A 76 24.92 13.34 -2.45
CA ASN A 76 24.39 13.70 -3.78
C ASN A 76 24.65 12.59 -4.81
N ASN A 77 24.24 11.36 -4.52
CA ASN A 77 24.05 10.35 -5.57
C ASN A 77 22.76 9.60 -5.27
N VAL A 78 21.65 10.10 -5.82
CA VAL A 78 20.31 9.61 -5.52
C VAL A 78 20.08 8.34 -6.31
N LYS A 79 20.37 7.18 -5.70
CA LYS A 79 19.79 5.91 -6.16
C LYS A 79 18.28 5.96 -5.92
N LEU A 80 17.52 6.41 -6.93
CA LEU A 80 16.17 5.90 -7.13
C LEU A 80 16.28 4.39 -7.46
N GLU A 81 15.16 3.67 -7.52
CA GLU A 81 15.05 2.29 -8.09
C GLU A 81 14.91 1.12 -7.11
N THR A 82 14.11 1.27 -6.05
CA THR A 82 13.43 0.07 -5.53
C THR A 82 11.97 0.36 -5.24
N VAL A 83 11.07 -0.42 -5.85
CA VAL A 83 9.65 -0.50 -5.47
C VAL A 83 9.53 -1.23 -4.12
N GLY A 84 8.41 -1.05 -3.43
CA GLY A 84 8.13 -1.69 -2.14
C GLY A 84 8.40 -0.77 -0.94
N ALA A 85 8.37 0.55 -1.14
CA ALA A 85 8.56 1.50 -0.06
C ALA A 85 7.40 1.45 0.95
N PHE A 86 6.18 1.16 0.48
CA PHE A 86 4.97 1.17 1.30
C PHE A 86 4.93 0.02 2.33
N GLN A 87 5.49 -1.13 2.01
CA GLN A 87 5.51 -2.30 2.89
C GLN A 87 6.52 -2.14 4.03
N LYS A 88 7.51 -1.25 3.86
CA LYS A 88 8.51 -0.89 4.88
C LYS A 88 8.03 0.20 5.84
N LEU A 89 6.82 0.73 5.68
CA LEU A 89 6.28 1.78 6.53
C LEU A 89 6.11 1.31 7.99
N PRO A 90 6.44 2.16 8.99
CA PRO A 90 6.29 1.78 10.38
C PRO A 90 4.81 1.64 10.77
N MET A 91 4.58 0.89 11.85
CA MET A 91 3.29 0.90 12.52
C MET A 91 3.10 2.24 13.23
N VAL A 92 2.05 2.96 12.83
CA VAL A 92 1.64 4.22 13.47
C VAL A 92 0.65 3.88 14.58
N MET A 93 0.87 4.44 15.76
CA MET A 93 -0.04 4.33 16.90
C MET A 93 -1.08 5.46 16.85
N PRO A 94 -2.36 5.22 17.24
CA PRO A 94 -3.35 6.29 17.34
C PRO A 94 -2.91 7.43 18.24
N SER A 95 -3.35 8.65 17.94
CA SER A 95 -2.97 9.86 18.69
C SER A 95 -3.29 9.74 20.19
N VAL A 96 -4.48 9.25 20.52
CA VAL A 96 -4.95 9.08 21.89
C VAL A 96 -4.04 8.15 22.70
N ASP A 97 -3.58 7.06 22.09
CA ASP A 97 -2.70 6.08 22.75
C ASP A 97 -1.29 6.63 22.96
N ILE A 98 -0.78 7.44 22.02
CA ILE A 98 0.49 8.16 22.18
C ILE A 98 0.40 9.10 23.39
N LEU A 99 -0.67 9.89 23.46
CA LEU A 99 -0.87 10.84 24.54
C LEU A 99 -0.99 10.14 25.90
N TYR A 100 -1.85 9.13 26.01
CA TYR A 100 -2.08 8.41 27.27
C TYR A 100 -0.80 7.70 27.75
N SER A 101 -0.10 7.02 26.84
CA SER A 101 1.15 6.32 27.18
C SER A 101 2.26 7.30 27.60
N ALA A 102 2.38 8.45 26.92
CA ALA A 102 3.36 9.48 27.26
C ALA A 102 3.11 10.10 28.65
N ILE A 103 1.85 10.45 28.97
CA ILE A 103 1.47 10.97 30.29
C ILE A 103 1.75 9.94 31.39
N LYS A 104 1.44 8.67 31.14
CA LYS A 104 1.69 7.59 32.11
C LYS A 104 3.18 7.38 32.38
N LYS A 105 4.01 7.44 31.34
CA LYS A 105 5.47 7.29 31.47
C LYS A 105 6.11 8.50 32.15
N SER A 106 5.69 9.72 31.80
CA SER A 106 6.24 10.94 32.41
C SER A 106 5.96 11.01 33.91
N LYS A 107 4.74 10.65 34.36
CA LYS A 107 4.36 10.62 35.78
C LYS A 107 5.23 9.70 36.65
N ARG A 108 5.83 8.65 36.07
CA ARG A 108 6.70 7.71 36.79
C ARG A 108 8.09 8.25 37.09
N ILE A 109 8.45 9.40 36.51
CA ILE A 109 9.79 9.95 36.66
C ILE A 109 9.92 10.62 38.02
N SER A 110 10.90 10.14 38.76
CA SER A 110 11.28 10.65 40.07
C SER A 110 12.29 11.79 39.96
N PRO A 111 12.40 12.66 40.98
CA PRO A 111 13.49 13.64 41.07
C PRO A 111 14.86 12.94 41.11
N THR A 112 15.92 13.72 40.88
CA THR A 112 17.29 13.25 41.03
C THR A 112 17.57 12.91 42.51
N LYS A 113 18.22 11.77 42.74
CA LYS A 113 18.57 11.30 44.08
C LYS A 113 19.51 12.31 44.77
N GLY A 114 19.39 12.48 46.08
CA GLY A 114 20.29 13.32 46.88
C GLY A 114 19.90 14.81 47.04
N ILE A 115 18.78 15.27 46.46
CA ILE A 115 18.33 16.66 46.65
C ILE A 115 17.59 16.78 48.00
N VAL A 116 18.21 17.44 48.99
CA VAL A 116 17.61 17.65 50.33
C VAL A 116 16.51 18.71 50.32
N ASN A 117 16.77 19.88 49.72
CA ASN A 117 15.83 21.01 49.70
C ASN A 117 14.54 20.64 48.94
N ALA A 118 13.39 20.78 49.61
CA ALA A 118 12.08 20.39 49.09
C ALA A 118 11.67 21.16 47.82
N ALA A 119 11.89 22.48 47.78
CA ALA A 119 11.58 23.30 46.60
C ALA A 119 12.49 22.93 45.42
N LYS A 120 13.80 22.73 45.67
CA LYS A 120 14.75 22.27 44.64
C LYS A 120 14.40 20.87 44.11
N ARG A 121 13.85 20.00 44.97
CA ARG A 121 13.43 18.64 44.61
C ARG A 121 12.19 18.67 43.73
N GLU A 122 11.15 19.42 44.08
CA GLU A 122 9.92 19.49 43.27
C GLU A 122 10.16 20.17 41.92
N ARG A 123 10.94 21.25 41.87
CA ARG A 123 11.26 21.88 40.57
C ARG A 123 12.07 20.98 39.64
N ASN A 124 13.00 20.19 40.21
CA ASN A 124 13.74 19.18 39.45
C ASN A 124 12.81 18.06 38.95
N LYS A 125 11.91 17.57 39.79
CA LYS A 125 10.89 16.59 39.40
C LYS A 125 10.01 17.14 38.27
N GLY A 126 9.47 18.35 38.43
CA GLY A 126 8.59 18.96 37.44
C GLY A 126 9.27 19.14 36.08
N ALA A 127 10.48 19.72 36.06
CA ALA A 127 11.26 19.87 34.83
C ALA A 127 11.52 18.52 34.15
N ARG A 128 11.96 17.51 34.91
CA ARG A 128 12.22 16.16 34.37
C ARG A 128 10.96 15.46 33.84
N GLN A 129 9.82 15.67 34.49
CA GLN A 129 8.54 15.10 34.03
C GLN A 129 8.07 15.76 32.72
N ILE A 130 8.20 17.08 32.58
CA ILE A 130 7.88 17.79 31.34
C ILE A 130 8.84 17.38 30.21
N ASP A 131 10.15 17.34 30.48
CA ASP A 131 11.14 16.94 29.48
C ASP A 131 10.88 15.53 28.94
N ALA A 132 10.48 14.63 29.83
CA ALA A 132 10.13 13.28 29.42
C ALA A 132 8.80 13.20 28.69
N LEU A 133 7.77 13.97 29.09
CA LEU A 133 6.52 14.05 28.34
C LEU A 133 6.79 14.56 26.92
N MET A 134 7.56 15.63 26.78
CA MET A 134 8.01 16.17 25.50
C MET A 134 8.74 15.09 24.68
N LYS A 135 9.67 14.35 25.29
CA LYS A 135 10.42 13.28 24.60
C LYS A 135 9.53 12.13 24.16
N GLU A 136 8.65 11.63 25.02
CA GLU A 136 7.74 10.52 24.72
C GLU A 136 6.72 10.89 23.63
N LEU A 137 6.30 12.15 23.55
CA LEU A 137 5.46 12.65 22.44
C LEU A 137 6.29 12.89 21.17
N GLY A 138 7.47 13.49 21.29
CA GLY A 138 8.27 13.96 20.15
C GLY A 138 9.02 12.86 19.40
N VAL A 139 9.47 11.80 20.10
CA VAL A 139 10.23 10.69 19.48
C VAL A 139 9.40 9.94 18.44
N PRO A 140 8.17 9.46 18.73
CA PRO A 140 7.33 8.81 17.72
C PRO A 140 7.08 9.70 16.49
N LEU A 141 6.77 10.99 16.70
CA LEU A 141 6.52 11.94 15.61
C LEU A 141 7.75 12.10 14.70
N ARG A 142 8.95 12.17 15.31
CA ARG A 142 10.20 12.22 14.55
C ARG A 142 10.41 10.91 13.77
N ASP A 143 10.27 9.78 14.44
CA ASP A 143 10.51 8.47 13.82
C ASP A 143 9.54 8.20 12.65
N TYR A 144 8.31 8.72 12.72
CA TYR A 144 7.38 8.69 11.58
C TYR A 144 7.87 9.59 10.43
N LEU A 145 8.25 10.85 10.70
CA LEU A 145 8.76 11.75 9.65
C LEU A 145 10.01 11.20 8.96
N ASP A 146 10.87 10.49 9.69
CA ASP A 146 12.12 9.96 9.16
C ASP A 146 11.90 8.68 8.33
N LYS A 147 10.92 7.85 8.70
CA LYS A 147 10.66 6.55 8.04
C LYS A 147 9.62 6.62 6.91
N PHE A 148 8.78 7.65 6.88
CA PHE A 148 7.87 7.85 5.77
C PHE A 148 8.65 8.40 4.56
N PRO A 149 8.53 7.75 3.38
CA PRO A 149 9.31 8.15 2.22
C PRO A 149 8.84 9.51 1.69
N ASN A 150 9.78 10.32 1.23
CA ASN A 150 9.46 11.54 0.51
C ASN A 150 9.03 11.19 -0.91
N ARG A 151 7.90 11.78 -1.38
CA ARG A 151 7.38 11.57 -2.74
C ARG A 151 8.43 11.78 -3.85
N LYS A 152 9.39 12.69 -3.64
CA LYS A 152 10.45 12.98 -4.62
C LYS A 152 11.43 11.82 -4.85
N TYR A 153 11.64 10.97 -3.83
CA TYR A 153 12.59 9.86 -3.89
C TYR A 153 11.91 8.51 -4.09
N LEU A 154 10.58 8.49 -4.21
CA LEU A 154 9.83 7.30 -4.54
C LEU A 154 9.98 6.95 -6.02
N HIS A 155 9.84 5.66 -6.31
CA HIS A 155 9.74 5.22 -7.69
C HIS A 155 8.54 5.91 -8.38
N PRO A 156 8.65 6.33 -9.65
CA PRO A 156 7.57 7.05 -10.35
C PRO A 156 6.22 6.32 -10.30
N TYR A 157 6.22 4.99 -10.44
CA TYR A 157 5.01 4.18 -10.27
C TYR A 157 4.36 4.37 -8.88
N GLU A 158 5.12 4.28 -7.79
CA GLU A 158 4.62 4.46 -6.42
C GLU A 158 4.16 5.91 -6.17
N ARG A 159 4.82 6.89 -6.79
CA ARG A 159 4.38 8.29 -6.77
C ARG A 159 2.98 8.43 -7.38
N SER A 160 2.74 7.81 -8.53
CA SER A 160 1.43 7.80 -9.18
C SER A 160 0.39 7.09 -8.32
N LEU A 161 0.75 6.00 -7.62
CA LEU A 161 -0.17 5.33 -6.69
C LEU A 161 -0.59 6.22 -5.51
N ILE A 162 0.33 7.01 -4.93
CA ILE A 162 0.00 7.97 -3.88
C ILE A 162 -1.03 8.98 -4.39
N GLU A 163 -0.76 9.55 -5.55
CA GLU A 163 -1.60 10.59 -6.17
C GLU A 163 -3.00 10.08 -6.48
N LEU A 164 -3.11 8.91 -7.12
CA LEU A 164 -4.38 8.26 -7.45
C LEU A 164 -5.20 7.86 -6.21
N THR A 165 -4.54 7.64 -5.07
CA THR A 165 -5.19 7.14 -3.85
C THR A 165 -5.57 8.25 -2.88
N LEU A 166 -4.64 9.20 -2.63
CA LEU A 166 -4.77 10.23 -1.60
C LEU A 166 -5.13 11.59 -2.17
N GLY A 167 -5.07 11.75 -3.50
CA GLY A 167 -5.18 13.02 -4.19
C GLY A 167 -3.89 13.84 -4.12
N ASP A 168 -3.89 14.94 -4.84
CA ASP A 168 -2.73 15.84 -4.91
C ASP A 168 -2.46 16.54 -3.58
N GLY A 169 -1.22 16.44 -3.10
CA GLY A 169 -0.69 17.22 -1.98
C GLY A 169 -1.14 16.79 -0.58
N ASN A 170 -2.16 15.94 -0.46
CA ASN A 170 -2.69 15.49 0.84
C ASN A 170 -1.62 14.76 1.68
N TYR A 171 -0.83 13.90 1.04
CA TYR A 171 0.25 13.17 1.70
C TYR A 171 1.29 14.13 2.32
N GLU A 172 1.74 15.12 1.56
CA GLU A 172 2.71 16.12 1.99
C GLU A 172 2.13 17.07 3.03
N GLU A 173 0.85 17.43 2.92
CA GLU A 173 0.15 18.28 3.87
C GLU A 173 0.08 17.62 5.25
N VAL A 174 -0.26 16.32 5.32
CA VAL A 174 -0.32 15.56 6.58
C VAL A 174 1.07 15.47 7.22
N LEU A 175 2.12 15.17 6.44
CA LEU A 175 3.50 15.18 6.94
C LEU A 175 3.94 16.58 7.41
N GLY A 176 3.51 17.62 6.72
CA GLY A 176 3.72 19.02 7.10
C GLY A 176 3.09 19.36 8.45
N ARG A 177 1.81 19.01 8.63
CA ARG A 177 1.08 19.17 9.91
C ARG A 177 1.75 18.39 11.04
N LEU A 178 2.19 17.16 10.78
CA LEU A 178 2.91 16.33 11.76
C LEU A 178 4.25 16.97 12.19
N ASN A 179 4.99 17.55 11.25
CA ASN A 179 6.24 18.25 11.56
C ASN A 179 6.01 19.54 12.35
N ALA A 180 4.93 20.28 12.04
CA ALA A 180 4.51 21.45 12.82
C ALA A 180 4.18 21.06 14.27
N LEU A 181 3.38 19.99 14.47
CA LEU A 181 3.06 19.44 15.79
C LEU A 181 4.33 19.07 16.56
N LYS A 182 5.27 18.35 15.93
CA LYS A 182 6.56 17.99 16.54
C LYS A 182 7.33 19.22 17.02
N LYS A 183 7.42 20.26 16.18
CA LYS A 183 8.13 21.51 16.52
C LYS A 183 7.46 22.22 17.70
N LYS A 184 6.13 22.29 17.71
CA LYS A 184 5.33 22.93 18.76
C LYS A 184 5.44 22.22 20.11
N VAL A 185 5.37 20.88 20.12
CA VAL A 185 5.59 20.07 21.32
C VAL A 185 6.99 20.31 21.88
N ASN A 186 8.02 20.36 21.02
CA ASN A 186 9.40 20.60 21.45
C ASN A 186 9.63 22.02 21.97
N SER A 187 9.04 23.05 21.35
CA SER A 187 9.22 24.43 21.80
C SER A 187 8.52 24.67 23.14
N VAL A 188 7.26 24.24 23.26
CA VAL A 188 6.45 24.40 24.48
C VAL A 188 7.00 23.54 25.61
N GLY A 189 7.44 22.32 25.32
CA GLY A 189 8.08 21.45 26.30
C GLY A 189 9.33 22.08 26.91
N LYS A 190 10.23 22.62 26.07
CA LYS A 190 11.44 23.32 26.54
C LYS A 190 11.13 24.56 27.36
N GLU A 191 10.13 25.33 26.95
CA GLU A 191 9.69 26.54 27.65
C GLU A 191 9.19 26.21 29.05
N HIS A 192 8.21 25.31 29.19
CA HIS A 192 7.65 24.97 30.50
C HIS A 192 8.61 24.18 31.39
N ALA A 193 9.50 23.36 30.83
CA ALA A 193 10.56 22.72 31.60
C ALA A 193 11.54 23.76 32.20
N SER A 194 11.88 24.80 31.43
CA SER A 194 12.70 25.93 31.88
C SER A 194 11.99 26.74 32.97
N LEU A 195 10.70 27.03 32.82
CA LEU A 195 9.89 27.71 33.83
C LEU A 195 9.83 26.91 35.14
N CYS A 196 9.61 25.60 35.05
CA CYS A 196 9.66 24.72 36.22
C CYS A 196 11.02 24.80 36.90
N ALA A 197 12.12 24.70 36.15
CA ALA A 197 13.48 24.73 36.71
C ALA A 197 13.82 26.06 37.44
N LYS A 198 13.20 27.17 37.03
CA LYS A 198 13.39 28.52 37.60
C LYS A 198 12.47 28.85 38.80
N SER A 199 11.50 27.99 39.11
CA SER A 199 10.59 28.22 40.24
C SER A 199 11.31 28.38 41.57
N VAL A 200 10.77 29.27 42.40
CA VAL A 200 11.35 29.66 43.70
C VAL A 200 10.74 28.82 44.82
N SER A 201 9.42 28.67 44.81
CA SER A 201 8.68 27.94 45.85
C SER A 201 8.25 26.55 45.38
N LYS A 202 8.00 25.66 46.35
CA LYS A 202 7.44 24.32 46.08
C LYS A 202 6.08 24.41 45.36
N ARG A 203 5.21 25.27 45.85
CA ARG A 203 3.86 25.47 45.31
C ARG A 203 3.89 25.96 43.87
N GLU A 204 4.74 26.96 43.59
CA GLU A 204 4.95 27.46 42.24
C GLU A 204 5.44 26.36 41.30
N ALA A 205 6.38 25.50 41.74
CA ALA A 205 6.85 24.38 40.93
C ALA A 205 5.72 23.39 40.55
N GLU A 206 4.82 23.10 41.49
CA GLU A 206 3.66 22.22 41.27
C GLU A 206 2.64 22.85 40.31
N GLU A 207 2.36 24.16 40.45
CA GLU A 207 1.47 24.90 39.56
C GLU A 207 2.02 24.95 38.13
N ARG A 208 3.32 25.27 37.96
CA ARG A 208 3.99 25.29 36.65
C ARG A 208 4.04 23.92 35.98
N LEU A 209 4.21 22.85 36.77
CA LEU A 209 4.14 21.48 36.28
C LEU A 209 2.75 21.15 35.74
N ALA A 210 1.71 21.44 36.51
CA ALA A 210 0.32 21.20 36.11
C ALA A 210 -0.04 21.99 34.83
N GLU A 211 0.38 23.25 34.77
CA GLU A 211 0.21 24.13 33.60
C GLU A 211 0.91 23.54 32.36
N GLY A 212 2.19 23.16 32.48
CA GLY A 212 2.97 22.62 31.36
C GLY A 212 2.43 21.30 30.82
N ILE A 213 2.01 20.38 31.71
CA ILE A 213 1.37 19.12 31.30
C ILE A 213 0.07 19.41 30.55
N LYS A 214 -0.81 20.24 31.13
CA LYS A 214 -2.09 20.60 30.51
C LYS A 214 -1.88 21.25 29.15
N ARG A 215 -0.90 22.16 29.02
CA ARG A 215 -0.62 22.84 27.76
C ARG A 215 -0.17 21.87 26.67
N LEU A 216 0.73 20.94 26.99
CA LEU A 216 1.18 19.90 26.06
C LEU A 216 0.03 18.94 25.67
N GLU A 217 -0.81 18.58 26.64
CA GLU A 217 -2.00 17.75 26.43
C GLU A 217 -2.99 18.42 25.46
N ASP A 218 -3.30 19.70 25.68
CA ASP A 218 -4.22 20.47 24.83
C ASP A 218 -3.69 20.61 23.40
N ILE A 219 -2.39 20.89 23.24
CA ILE A 219 -1.74 20.95 21.92
C ILE A 219 -1.89 19.61 21.21
N PHE A 220 -1.52 18.50 21.87
CA PHE A 220 -1.57 17.19 21.25
C PHE A 220 -3.01 16.74 20.95
N LYS A 221 -4.00 17.07 21.78
CA LYS A 221 -5.42 16.79 21.48
C LYS A 221 -5.92 17.58 20.27
N SER A 222 -5.53 18.85 20.16
CA SER A 222 -6.00 19.73 19.06
C SER A 222 -5.39 19.36 17.70
N GLU A 223 -4.10 19.00 17.68
CA GLU A 223 -3.34 18.75 16.45
C GLU A 223 -3.07 17.26 16.19
N GLY A 224 -3.40 16.39 17.15
CA GLY A 224 -3.20 14.94 17.09
C GLY A 224 -3.94 14.26 15.94
N LYS A 225 -4.96 14.92 15.36
CA LYS A 225 -5.62 14.47 14.12
C LYS A 225 -4.61 14.19 13.00
N ALA A 226 -3.52 14.96 12.91
CA ALA A 226 -2.47 14.72 11.91
C ALA A 226 -1.83 13.32 12.05
N VAL A 227 -1.72 12.80 13.27
CA VAL A 227 -1.22 11.44 13.52
C VAL A 227 -2.24 10.39 13.08
N ASP A 228 -3.52 10.63 13.32
CA ASP A 228 -4.60 9.70 12.93
C ASP A 228 -4.80 9.69 11.41
N ASP A 229 -4.67 10.85 10.76
CA ASP A 229 -4.63 10.96 9.30
C ASP A 229 -3.44 10.16 8.73
N LEU A 230 -2.25 10.31 9.32
CA LEU A 230 -1.06 9.52 8.94
C LEU A 230 -1.28 8.02 9.15
N LEU A 231 -1.92 7.62 10.26
CA LEU A 231 -2.27 6.22 10.53
C LEU A 231 -3.15 5.64 9.43
N ASN A 232 -4.16 6.39 8.98
CA ASN A 232 -5.05 5.97 7.91
C ASN A 232 -4.28 5.86 6.58
N ILE A 233 -3.44 6.85 6.25
CA ILE A 233 -2.54 6.80 5.09
C ILE A 233 -1.67 5.54 5.15
N ALA A 234 -1.03 5.27 6.29
CA ALA A 234 -0.13 4.12 6.44
C ALA A 234 -0.86 2.79 6.23
N LYS A 235 -2.09 2.67 6.74
CA LYS A 235 -2.93 1.48 6.53
C LYS A 235 -3.27 1.29 5.05
N THR A 236 -3.67 2.37 4.39
CA THR A 236 -4.04 2.37 2.97
C THR A 236 -2.84 2.01 2.08
N LEU A 237 -1.68 2.64 2.29
CA LEU A 237 -0.48 2.37 1.49
C LEU A 237 0.07 0.96 1.71
N ARG A 238 0.08 0.45 2.96
CA ARG A 238 0.55 -0.92 3.26
C ARG A 238 -0.29 -2.01 2.59
N ALA A 239 -1.54 -1.75 2.25
CA ALA A 239 -2.42 -2.71 1.60
C ALA A 239 -2.15 -2.86 0.09
N MET A 240 -1.35 -1.96 -0.50
CA MET A 240 -1.05 -2.00 -1.93
C MET A 240 -0.15 -3.20 -2.29
N PRO A 241 -0.32 -3.78 -3.49
CA PRO A 241 0.55 -4.85 -3.98
C PRO A 241 1.97 -4.34 -4.23
N VAL A 242 2.95 -5.23 -4.08
CA VAL A 242 4.34 -4.98 -4.49
C VAL A 242 4.52 -5.50 -5.90
N VAL A 243 5.09 -4.67 -6.77
CA VAL A 243 5.51 -5.07 -8.11
C VAL A 243 7.00 -5.37 -8.09
N ASP A 244 7.38 -6.48 -8.71
CA ASP A 244 8.78 -6.84 -8.94
C ASP A 244 9.24 -6.24 -10.28
N LEU A 245 10.32 -5.47 -10.25
CA LEU A 245 10.89 -4.83 -11.44
C LEU A 245 11.79 -5.78 -12.24
N GLU A 246 12.29 -6.84 -11.62
CA GLU A 246 13.19 -7.80 -12.28
C GLU A 246 12.40 -8.85 -13.08
N SER A 247 11.20 -9.19 -12.61
CA SER A 247 10.28 -10.09 -13.30
C SER A 247 9.59 -9.38 -14.47
N PRO A 248 9.71 -9.90 -15.71
CA PRO A 248 8.99 -9.33 -16.85
C PRO A 248 7.48 -9.45 -16.64
N THR A 249 6.76 -8.37 -16.95
CA THR A 249 5.31 -8.30 -16.77
C THR A 249 4.62 -8.08 -18.12
N LEU A 250 3.68 -8.96 -18.48
CA LEU A 250 2.76 -8.78 -19.60
C LEU A 250 1.54 -7.98 -19.15
N CYS A 251 1.36 -6.79 -19.69
CA CYS A 251 0.25 -5.90 -19.44
C CYS A 251 -0.80 -6.07 -20.54
N LEU A 252 -2.01 -6.52 -20.19
CA LEU A 252 -3.12 -6.59 -21.14
C LEU A 252 -3.85 -5.25 -21.17
N VAL A 253 -3.90 -4.64 -22.35
CA VAL A 253 -4.49 -3.30 -22.59
C VAL A 253 -5.59 -3.41 -23.65
N GLY A 254 -6.58 -2.54 -23.60
CA GLY A 254 -7.68 -2.49 -24.57
C GLY A 254 -8.99 -2.04 -23.93
N ALA A 255 -10.05 -1.90 -24.72
CA ALA A 255 -11.34 -1.41 -24.23
C ALA A 255 -11.93 -2.28 -23.10
N PRO A 256 -12.82 -1.76 -22.25
CA PRO A 256 -13.58 -2.57 -21.30
C PRO A 256 -14.28 -3.76 -22.00
N ASN A 257 -14.44 -4.89 -21.31
CA ASN A 257 -15.20 -6.06 -21.80
C ASN A 257 -14.72 -6.74 -23.11
N VAL A 258 -13.53 -6.41 -23.63
CA VAL A 258 -12.94 -7.07 -24.82
C VAL A 258 -12.43 -8.50 -24.55
N GLY A 259 -12.36 -8.92 -23.29
CA GLY A 259 -11.93 -10.27 -22.89
C GLY A 259 -10.56 -10.36 -22.21
N LYS A 260 -9.95 -9.23 -21.81
CA LYS A 260 -8.65 -9.19 -21.11
C LYS A 260 -8.56 -10.13 -19.91
N SER A 261 -9.49 -10.05 -18.95
CA SER A 261 -9.51 -10.90 -17.76
C SER A 261 -9.61 -12.39 -18.10
N SER A 262 -10.29 -12.75 -19.20
CA SER A 262 -10.38 -14.13 -19.67
C SER A 262 -9.05 -14.61 -20.23
N LEU A 263 -8.37 -13.77 -21.01
CA LEU A 263 -7.03 -14.07 -21.52
C LEU A 263 -6.01 -14.21 -20.38
N VAL A 264 -6.04 -13.36 -19.35
CA VAL A 264 -5.16 -13.51 -18.17
C VAL A 264 -5.33 -14.88 -17.51
N ARG A 265 -6.57 -15.37 -17.35
CA ARG A 265 -6.83 -16.70 -16.77
C ARG A 265 -6.28 -17.84 -17.61
N ILE A 266 -6.25 -17.70 -18.93
CA ILE A 266 -5.78 -18.74 -19.87
C ILE A 266 -4.26 -18.74 -19.99
N LEU A 267 -3.66 -17.55 -19.97
CA LEU A 267 -2.21 -17.36 -20.04
C LEU A 267 -1.53 -17.74 -18.72
N SER A 268 -2.19 -17.48 -17.59
CA SER A 268 -1.69 -17.85 -16.26
C SER A 268 -1.60 -19.37 -16.10
N SER A 269 -0.49 -19.85 -15.56
CA SER A 269 -0.27 -21.27 -15.24
C SER A 269 -1.11 -21.72 -14.03
N GLY A 270 -1.45 -20.79 -13.14
CA GLY A 270 -2.26 -21.03 -11.94
C GLY A 270 -3.49 -20.12 -11.88
N LYS A 271 -4.23 -20.21 -10.77
CA LYS A 271 -5.37 -19.31 -10.52
C LYS A 271 -4.85 -17.88 -10.28
N PRO A 272 -5.25 -16.89 -11.09
CA PRO A 272 -4.80 -15.52 -10.88
C PRO A 272 -5.28 -14.95 -9.54
N GLU A 273 -4.45 -14.10 -8.94
CA GLU A 273 -4.69 -13.37 -7.71
C GLU A 273 -5.37 -12.02 -7.98
N ILE A 274 -6.06 -11.49 -6.97
CA ILE A 274 -6.71 -10.17 -7.05
C ILE A 274 -5.88 -9.18 -6.23
N CYS A 275 -5.20 -8.28 -6.93
CA CYS A 275 -4.43 -7.18 -6.37
C CYS A 275 -5.37 -6.03 -5.99
N ASN A 276 -5.50 -5.77 -4.69
CA ASN A 276 -6.38 -4.73 -4.18
C ASN A 276 -5.68 -3.36 -4.21
N TYR A 277 -6.21 -2.46 -5.02
CA TYR A 277 -5.82 -1.06 -5.01
C TYR A 277 -6.90 -0.25 -4.29
N PRO A 278 -6.56 0.59 -3.30
CA PRO A 278 -7.56 1.23 -2.44
C PRO A 278 -8.59 2.12 -3.15
N PHE A 279 -8.24 2.66 -4.32
CA PHE A 279 -9.14 3.47 -5.16
C PHE A 279 -9.96 2.65 -6.16
N THR A 280 -9.92 1.32 -6.05
CA THR A 280 -10.56 0.39 -7.01
C THR A 280 -11.64 -0.43 -6.31
N THR A 281 -12.75 -0.66 -7.00
CA THR A 281 -13.88 -1.43 -6.46
C THR A 281 -13.73 -2.93 -6.65
N ARG A 282 -12.98 -3.39 -7.67
CA ARG A 282 -12.88 -4.81 -8.04
C ARG A 282 -11.47 -5.39 -8.03
N GLY A 283 -10.46 -4.64 -7.56
CA GLY A 283 -9.06 -5.04 -7.65
C GLY A 283 -8.61 -5.26 -9.11
N ILE A 284 -7.35 -5.63 -9.28
CA ILE A 284 -6.73 -5.95 -10.58
C ILE A 284 -6.33 -7.41 -10.58
N LEU A 285 -6.61 -8.12 -11.67
CA LEU A 285 -6.27 -9.54 -11.77
C LEU A 285 -4.81 -9.69 -12.17
N MET A 286 -4.02 -10.42 -11.37
CA MET A 286 -2.62 -10.70 -11.64
C MET A 286 -2.40 -12.22 -11.67
N GLY A 287 -1.96 -12.72 -12.80
CA GLY A 287 -1.57 -14.11 -13.01
C GLY A 287 -0.06 -14.28 -13.04
N HIS A 288 0.37 -15.53 -12.93
CA HIS A 288 1.76 -15.92 -13.03
C HIS A 288 1.92 -16.96 -14.14
N ILE A 289 2.97 -16.80 -14.95
CA ILE A 289 3.32 -17.73 -16.01
C ILE A 289 4.63 -18.41 -15.60
N HIS A 290 4.59 -19.74 -15.52
CA HIS A 290 5.73 -20.59 -15.24
C HIS A 290 6.03 -21.42 -16.48
N LEU A 291 7.15 -21.11 -17.15
CA LEU A 291 7.62 -21.89 -18.30
C LEU A 291 9.14 -21.99 -18.27
N ASN A 292 9.71 -23.17 -18.54
CA ASN A 292 11.15 -23.39 -18.66
C ASN A 292 11.98 -22.85 -17.48
N TYR A 293 11.50 -23.03 -16.24
CA TYR A 293 12.12 -22.51 -15.01
C TYR A 293 12.22 -20.98 -14.94
N GLN A 294 11.48 -20.28 -15.79
CA GLN A 294 11.34 -18.83 -15.79
C GLN A 294 9.98 -18.42 -15.24
N HIS A 295 9.98 -17.30 -14.53
CA HIS A 295 8.82 -16.74 -13.86
C HIS A 295 8.47 -15.41 -14.53
N PHE A 296 7.21 -15.28 -14.93
CA PHE A 296 6.69 -14.05 -15.51
C PHE A 296 5.38 -13.67 -14.84
N GLN A 297 5.04 -12.39 -14.94
CA GLN A 297 3.76 -11.86 -14.45
C GLN A 297 2.88 -11.50 -15.64
N VAL A 298 1.57 -11.68 -15.47
CA VAL A 298 0.57 -11.22 -16.44
C VAL A 298 -0.51 -10.45 -15.68
N THR A 299 -0.80 -9.23 -16.09
CA THR A 299 -1.72 -8.34 -15.37
C THR A 299 -2.86 -7.86 -16.27
N ASP A 300 -4.08 -7.93 -15.75
CA ASP A 300 -5.29 -7.41 -16.37
C ASP A 300 -5.45 -5.94 -15.99
N THR A 301 -5.04 -5.03 -16.87
CA THR A 301 -5.24 -3.62 -16.56
C THR A 301 -6.68 -3.18 -16.83
N PRO A 302 -7.19 -2.21 -16.06
CA PRO A 302 -8.46 -1.59 -16.38
C PRO A 302 -8.50 -1.09 -17.83
N GLY A 303 -9.66 -1.25 -18.47
CA GLY A 303 -9.80 -0.90 -19.88
C GLY A 303 -9.68 0.60 -20.14
N LEU A 304 -9.09 0.95 -21.28
CA LEU A 304 -8.96 2.33 -21.75
C LEU A 304 -10.12 2.69 -22.67
N LEU A 305 -10.60 3.92 -22.56
CA LEU A 305 -11.66 4.46 -23.41
C LEU A 305 -11.15 5.71 -24.13
N GLN A 306 -11.72 6.01 -25.29
CA GLN A 306 -11.35 7.18 -26.08
C GLN A 306 -11.84 8.46 -25.38
N ARG A 307 -10.93 9.12 -24.67
CA ARG A 307 -11.16 10.42 -24.02
C ARG A 307 -9.81 11.08 -23.71
N PRO A 308 -9.78 12.42 -23.54
CA PRO A 308 -8.57 13.14 -23.13
C PRO A 308 -7.99 12.62 -21.82
N ASP A 309 -6.67 12.72 -21.65
CA ASP A 309 -5.95 12.25 -20.45
C ASP A 309 -6.47 12.88 -19.14
N GLU A 310 -6.93 14.14 -19.20
CA GLU A 310 -7.47 14.87 -18.04
C GLU A 310 -8.77 14.21 -17.51
N ASP A 311 -9.63 13.76 -18.44
CA ASP A 311 -10.95 13.17 -18.17
C ASP A 311 -10.88 11.67 -17.85
N ARG A 312 -9.68 11.08 -17.85
CA ARG A 312 -9.47 9.68 -17.47
C ARG A 312 -9.71 9.47 -15.98
N ASN A 313 -10.44 8.41 -15.66
CA ASN A 313 -10.66 7.99 -14.28
C ASN A 313 -9.36 7.40 -13.67
N ASN A 314 -9.37 7.16 -12.36
CA ASN A 314 -8.19 6.65 -11.65
C ASN A 314 -7.75 5.26 -12.13
N LEU A 315 -8.66 4.45 -12.66
CA LEU A 315 -8.36 3.12 -13.19
C LEU A 315 -7.59 3.20 -14.52
N GLU A 316 -8.03 4.06 -15.42
CA GLU A 316 -7.36 4.35 -16.69
C GLU A 316 -5.98 4.98 -16.44
N LYS A 317 -5.90 5.95 -15.51
CA LYS A 317 -4.62 6.56 -15.10
C LYS A 317 -3.66 5.54 -14.46
N LEU A 318 -4.16 4.54 -13.74
CA LEU A 318 -3.35 3.43 -13.23
C LEU A 318 -2.78 2.59 -14.38
N THR A 319 -3.59 2.25 -15.39
CA THR A 319 -3.11 1.53 -16.59
C THR A 319 -1.97 2.28 -17.26
N LEU A 320 -2.11 3.60 -17.45
CA LEU A 320 -1.05 4.44 -18.03
C LEU A 320 0.20 4.48 -17.15
N ALA A 321 0.04 4.59 -15.83
CA ALA A 321 1.17 4.59 -14.90
C ALA A 321 1.93 3.26 -14.90
N VAL A 322 1.24 2.12 -15.10
CA VAL A 322 1.87 0.81 -15.28
C VAL A 322 2.70 0.79 -16.55
N LEU A 323 2.14 1.22 -17.67
CA LEU A 323 2.85 1.26 -18.95
C LEU A 323 4.06 2.22 -18.91
N GLN A 324 3.89 3.40 -18.33
CA GLN A 324 4.90 4.44 -18.34
C GLN A 324 6.09 4.16 -17.40
N HIS A 325 5.85 3.48 -16.28
CA HIS A 325 6.84 3.40 -15.20
C HIS A 325 7.32 1.99 -14.89
N LEU A 326 6.67 0.94 -15.41
CA LEU A 326 7.07 -0.43 -15.16
C LEU A 326 7.63 -1.06 -16.45
N PRO A 327 8.64 -1.94 -16.34
CA PRO A 327 9.22 -2.64 -17.48
C PRO A 327 8.25 -3.71 -18.00
N THR A 328 7.26 -3.25 -18.76
CA THR A 328 6.14 -4.07 -19.21
C THR A 328 6.24 -4.39 -20.69
N ALA A 329 5.70 -5.54 -21.05
CA ALA A 329 5.35 -5.88 -22.40
C ALA A 329 3.85 -5.65 -22.59
N VAL A 330 3.42 -5.25 -23.79
CA VAL A 330 2.01 -4.91 -24.05
C VAL A 330 1.36 -5.98 -24.91
N LEU A 331 0.24 -6.52 -24.44
CA LEU A 331 -0.69 -7.30 -25.24
C LEU A 331 -1.95 -6.46 -25.41
N TYR A 332 -2.16 -5.91 -26.61
CA TYR A 332 -3.32 -5.11 -26.89
C TYR A 332 -4.46 -5.98 -27.42
N VAL A 333 -5.62 -5.91 -26.76
CA VAL A 333 -6.79 -6.74 -27.05
C VAL A 333 -7.84 -5.91 -27.77
N HIS A 334 -8.14 -6.33 -28.99
CA HIS A 334 -9.14 -5.75 -29.87
C HIS A 334 -10.41 -6.61 -29.84
N ASP A 335 -11.57 -5.96 -29.93
CA ASP A 335 -12.85 -6.63 -30.16
C ASP A 335 -13.55 -6.00 -31.36
N LEU A 336 -13.51 -6.69 -32.50
CA LEU A 336 -14.13 -6.21 -33.74
C LEU A 336 -15.62 -6.59 -33.84
N SER A 337 -16.17 -7.35 -32.88
CA SER A 337 -17.59 -7.74 -32.88
C SER A 337 -18.54 -6.57 -32.58
N GLY A 338 -18.04 -5.52 -31.92
CA GLY A 338 -18.84 -4.40 -31.42
C GLY A 338 -19.61 -4.69 -30.12
N GLU A 339 -19.47 -5.89 -29.54
CA GLU A 339 -20.21 -6.27 -28.33
C GLU A 339 -19.58 -5.75 -27.02
N CYS A 340 -18.34 -5.26 -27.05
CA CYS A 340 -17.65 -4.73 -25.85
C CYS A 340 -18.20 -3.39 -25.34
N GLY A 341 -19.08 -2.73 -26.11
CA GLY A 341 -19.62 -1.40 -25.79
C GLY A 341 -18.78 -0.23 -26.30
N SER A 342 -17.71 -0.50 -27.07
CA SER A 342 -16.92 0.52 -27.80
C SER A 342 -16.89 0.16 -29.28
N SER A 343 -17.07 1.14 -30.17
CA SER A 343 -17.04 0.86 -31.60
C SER A 343 -15.61 0.45 -32.03
N PRO A 344 -15.44 -0.39 -33.07
CA PRO A 344 -14.12 -0.68 -33.60
C PRO A 344 -13.35 0.58 -34.02
N SER A 345 -14.04 1.64 -34.44
CA SER A 345 -13.42 2.93 -34.79
C SER A 345 -12.81 3.62 -33.56
N ASP A 346 -13.53 3.65 -32.43
CA ASP A 346 -13.04 4.27 -31.20
C ASP A 346 -11.87 3.48 -30.62
N GLN A 347 -11.94 2.14 -30.73
CA GLN A 347 -10.85 1.25 -30.36
C GLN A 347 -9.61 1.50 -31.23
N PHE A 348 -9.77 1.79 -32.53
CA PHE A 348 -8.67 2.12 -33.43
C PHE A 348 -7.98 3.44 -33.05
N VAL A 349 -8.75 4.48 -32.75
CA VAL A 349 -8.19 5.78 -32.33
C VAL A 349 -7.42 5.62 -31.01
N THR A 350 -8.04 4.98 -30.01
CA THR A 350 -7.40 4.72 -28.72
C THR A 350 -6.14 3.88 -28.89
N TYR A 351 -6.19 2.87 -29.76
CA TYR A 351 -5.06 2.01 -30.05
C TYR A 351 -3.88 2.78 -30.64
N LYS A 352 -4.13 3.64 -31.66
CA LYS A 352 -3.09 4.47 -32.26
C LYS A 352 -2.44 5.39 -31.22
N GLU A 353 -3.25 6.06 -30.41
CA GLU A 353 -2.77 6.96 -29.35
C GLU A 353 -1.86 6.22 -28.36
N VAL A 354 -2.29 5.06 -27.84
CA VAL A 354 -1.51 4.28 -26.87
C VAL A 354 -0.26 3.69 -27.53
N ARG A 355 -0.35 3.20 -28.77
CA ARG A 355 0.79 2.63 -29.50
C ARG A 355 1.86 3.66 -29.83
N GLU A 356 1.46 4.89 -30.17
CA GLU A 356 2.38 6.01 -30.37
C GLU A 356 3.05 6.42 -29.07
N LYS A 357 2.26 6.59 -27.99
CA LYS A 357 2.74 7.00 -26.66
C LYS A 357 3.70 5.99 -26.02
N PHE A 358 3.53 4.70 -26.29
CA PHE A 358 4.30 3.61 -25.68
C PHE A 358 5.01 2.74 -26.74
N SER A 359 5.60 3.39 -27.75
CA SER A 359 6.25 2.72 -28.89
C SER A 359 7.52 1.93 -28.54
N ASP A 360 8.18 2.27 -27.43
CA ASP A 360 9.40 1.57 -26.98
C ASP A 360 9.14 0.16 -26.40
N HIS A 361 7.90 -0.12 -26.03
CA HIS A 361 7.51 -1.43 -25.49
C HIS A 361 7.51 -2.50 -26.59
N LEU A 362 7.59 -3.78 -26.19
CA LEU A 362 7.27 -4.88 -27.10
C LEU A 362 5.76 -5.08 -27.11
N TRP A 363 5.20 -5.20 -28.31
CA TRP A 363 3.76 -5.28 -28.55
C TRP A 363 3.36 -6.61 -29.19
N ILE A 364 2.24 -7.16 -28.74
CA ILE A 364 1.46 -8.18 -29.46
C ILE A 364 0.02 -7.66 -29.59
N ASP A 365 -0.50 -7.67 -30.82
CA ASP A 365 -1.89 -7.34 -31.09
C ASP A 365 -2.73 -8.62 -31.15
N VAL A 366 -3.88 -8.62 -30.47
CA VAL A 366 -4.78 -9.79 -30.37
C VAL A 366 -6.20 -9.38 -30.69
N VAL A 367 -6.83 -10.04 -31.66
CA VAL A 367 -8.26 -9.90 -31.95
C VAL A 367 -9.02 -10.98 -31.17
N SER A 368 -9.67 -10.57 -30.09
CA SER A 368 -10.49 -11.42 -29.23
C SER A 368 -11.86 -11.68 -29.84
N LYS A 369 -12.58 -12.68 -29.32
CA LYS A 369 -13.92 -13.10 -29.75
C LYS A 369 -14.01 -13.34 -31.27
N CYS A 370 -12.95 -13.89 -31.86
CA CYS A 370 -12.90 -14.06 -33.31
C CYS A 370 -13.98 -15.01 -33.86
N ASP A 371 -14.60 -15.81 -33.00
CA ASP A 371 -15.75 -16.66 -33.29
C ASP A 371 -17.04 -15.89 -33.62
N LEU A 372 -17.14 -14.63 -33.17
CA LEU A 372 -18.29 -13.75 -33.44
C LEU A 372 -18.13 -12.93 -34.71
N LEU A 373 -16.93 -12.95 -35.32
CA LEU A 373 -16.68 -12.23 -36.56
C LEU A 373 -17.44 -12.94 -37.68
N LYS A 374 -18.55 -12.33 -38.10
CA LYS A 374 -19.24 -12.72 -39.32
C LYS A 374 -18.41 -12.25 -40.50
N ASP A 375 -18.30 -13.06 -41.54
CA ASP A 375 -17.94 -12.55 -42.87
C ASP A 375 -18.99 -11.49 -43.23
N SER A 376 -18.68 -10.22 -43.06
CA SER A 376 -19.67 -9.17 -43.21
C SER A 376 -20.20 -9.16 -44.65
N PRO A 377 -21.53 -9.24 -44.87
CA PRO A 377 -22.09 -8.91 -46.17
C PRO A 377 -21.77 -7.43 -46.43
N VAL A 378 -21.16 -7.18 -47.60
CA VAL A 378 -21.06 -5.95 -48.41
C VAL A 378 -21.69 -4.70 -47.77
N PHE A 379 -21.04 -3.51 -47.79
CA PHE A 379 -21.66 -2.28 -48.34
C PHE A 379 -20.81 -0.98 -48.31
N TYR A 380 -21.08 -0.19 -49.36
CA TYR A 380 -20.85 1.22 -49.74
C TYR A 380 -19.49 1.87 -49.49
N ILE A 381 -18.67 1.87 -50.54
CA ILE A 381 -17.62 2.86 -50.79
C ILE A 381 -18.32 4.22 -50.93
N THR A 382 -18.22 5.09 -49.92
CA THR A 382 -18.40 6.53 -50.14
C THR A 382 -17.12 7.06 -50.76
N GLU A 383 -17.25 7.85 -51.82
CA GLU A 383 -16.20 8.25 -52.78
C GLU A 383 -15.06 9.14 -52.21
N ASP A 384 -14.80 9.15 -50.90
CA ASP A 384 -13.67 9.87 -50.29
C ASP A 384 -12.44 8.94 -50.20
N SER A 385 -11.96 8.53 -51.37
CA SER A 385 -10.93 7.49 -51.57
C SER A 385 -9.49 7.99 -51.36
N SER A 386 -9.28 9.20 -50.86
CA SER A 386 -7.98 9.88 -50.83
C SER A 386 -7.35 9.99 -49.44
N ASN A 387 -8.05 9.62 -48.38
CA ASN A 387 -7.56 9.77 -47.02
C ASN A 387 -7.04 8.43 -46.46
N LEU A 388 -5.71 8.30 -46.33
CA LEU A 388 -5.03 7.06 -45.88
C LEU A 388 -5.57 6.56 -44.52
N GLU A 389 -5.96 7.46 -43.64
CA GLU A 389 -6.51 7.11 -42.31
C GLU A 389 -7.84 6.36 -42.41
N HIS A 390 -8.68 6.70 -43.39
CA HIS A 390 -9.94 6.00 -43.62
C HIS A 390 -9.70 4.58 -44.12
N ILE A 391 -8.72 4.41 -45.01
CA ILE A 391 -8.34 3.08 -45.54
C ILE A 391 -7.80 2.19 -44.41
N GLU A 392 -6.91 2.72 -43.56
CA GLU A 392 -6.40 1.97 -42.41
C GLU A 392 -7.51 1.61 -41.41
N MET A 393 -8.44 2.52 -41.15
CA MET A 393 -9.57 2.26 -40.27
C MET A 393 -10.49 1.17 -40.84
N GLU A 394 -10.73 1.18 -42.15
CA GLU A 394 -11.51 0.13 -42.83
C GLU A 394 -10.83 -1.23 -42.76
N GLN A 395 -9.51 -1.29 -42.97
CA GLN A 395 -8.73 -2.51 -42.81
C GLN A 395 -8.79 -3.03 -41.37
N TYR A 396 -8.62 -2.13 -40.40
CA TYR A 396 -8.74 -2.45 -38.98
C TYR A 396 -10.12 -3.02 -38.62
N ARG A 397 -11.21 -2.45 -39.16
CA ARG A 397 -12.57 -2.97 -38.90
C ARG A 397 -12.75 -4.41 -39.39
N LYS A 398 -12.06 -4.81 -40.45
CA LYS A 398 -12.17 -6.15 -41.04
C LYS A 398 -11.28 -7.17 -40.35
N MET A 399 -10.02 -6.82 -40.13
CA MET A 399 -8.98 -7.78 -39.72
C MET A 399 -8.24 -7.37 -38.44
N GLY A 400 -8.48 -6.16 -37.92
CA GLY A 400 -7.67 -5.59 -36.85
C GLY A 400 -6.31 -5.10 -37.35
N PRO A 401 -5.36 -4.83 -36.45
CA PRO A 401 -4.00 -4.45 -36.83
C PRO A 401 -3.31 -5.54 -37.66
N PRO A 402 -2.42 -5.17 -38.60
CA PRO A 402 -1.69 -6.15 -39.40
C PRO A 402 -0.81 -7.03 -38.51
N GLY A 403 -0.91 -8.35 -38.68
CA GLY A 403 -0.18 -9.33 -37.88
C GLY A 403 -0.83 -9.66 -36.53
N ALA A 404 -2.05 -9.16 -36.26
CA ALA A 404 -2.77 -9.51 -35.04
C ALA A 404 -3.16 -10.99 -35.00
N ILE A 405 -3.04 -11.62 -33.83
CA ILE A 405 -3.43 -13.02 -33.62
C ILE A 405 -4.92 -13.06 -33.32
N HIS A 406 -5.69 -13.81 -34.12
CA HIS A 406 -7.12 -14.00 -33.89
C HIS A 406 -7.36 -15.12 -32.89
N VAL A 407 -7.99 -14.78 -31.76
CA VAL A 407 -8.24 -15.72 -30.68
C VAL A 407 -9.70 -15.75 -30.25
N SER A 408 -10.12 -16.93 -29.82
CA SER A 408 -11.41 -17.13 -29.18
C SER A 408 -11.21 -18.01 -27.96
N VAL A 409 -11.55 -17.45 -26.80
CA VAL A 409 -11.54 -18.20 -25.54
C VAL A 409 -12.60 -19.29 -25.54
N MET A 410 -13.76 -19.03 -26.16
CA MET A 410 -14.89 -19.95 -26.15
C MET A 410 -14.67 -21.15 -27.07
N SER A 411 -14.08 -20.94 -28.25
CA SER A 411 -13.79 -22.01 -29.22
C SER A 411 -12.36 -22.54 -29.16
N GLU A 412 -11.55 -22.04 -28.22
CA GLU A 412 -10.13 -22.34 -28.04
C GLU A 412 -9.22 -22.07 -29.26
N LYS A 413 -9.74 -21.36 -30.27
CA LYS A 413 -9.02 -21.01 -31.49
C LYS A 413 -7.90 -19.99 -31.20
N GLY A 414 -6.71 -20.22 -31.77
CA GLY A 414 -5.55 -19.31 -31.71
C GLY A 414 -4.84 -19.23 -30.35
N LEU A 415 -5.30 -19.97 -29.33
CA LEU A 415 -4.73 -19.88 -27.98
C LEU A 415 -3.33 -20.50 -27.86
N SER A 416 -3.04 -21.56 -28.61
CA SER A 416 -1.72 -22.20 -28.62
C SER A 416 -0.65 -21.30 -29.24
N GLU A 417 -0.97 -20.71 -30.39
CA GLU A 417 -0.15 -19.71 -31.07
C GLU A 417 0.12 -18.51 -30.14
N LEU A 418 -0.95 -17.94 -29.55
CA LEU A 418 -0.82 -16.82 -28.62
C LEU A 418 0.12 -17.15 -27.44
N LYS A 419 0.01 -18.33 -26.83
CA LYS A 419 0.87 -18.73 -25.71
C LYS A 419 2.35 -18.81 -26.13
N SER A 420 2.64 -19.31 -27.32
CA SER A 420 4.01 -19.37 -27.85
C SER A 420 4.58 -17.96 -28.07
N THR A 421 3.83 -17.09 -28.75
CA THR A 421 4.26 -15.72 -29.05
C THR A 421 4.44 -14.89 -27.78
N VAL A 422 3.54 -15.03 -26.80
CA VAL A 422 3.66 -14.37 -25.49
C VAL A 422 4.93 -14.81 -24.76
N HIS A 423 5.25 -16.11 -24.79
CA HIS A 423 6.47 -16.62 -24.18
C HIS A 423 7.72 -16.04 -24.83
N GLU A 424 7.82 -16.04 -26.16
CA GLU A 424 8.95 -15.47 -26.89
C GLU A 424 9.13 -13.97 -26.57
N LEU A 425 8.03 -13.22 -26.55
CA LEU A 425 8.04 -11.81 -26.21
C LEU A 425 8.48 -11.55 -24.76
N LEU A 426 8.03 -12.37 -23.80
CA LEU A 426 8.43 -12.24 -22.40
C LEU A 426 9.90 -12.60 -22.17
N VAL A 427 10.43 -13.60 -22.89
CA VAL A 427 11.87 -13.91 -22.89
C VAL A 427 12.68 -12.74 -23.44
N SER A 428 12.22 -12.12 -24.53
CA SER A 428 12.85 -10.92 -25.10
C SER A 428 12.83 -9.74 -24.12
N GLN A 429 11.71 -9.52 -23.42
CA GLN A 429 11.65 -8.49 -22.37
C GLN A 429 12.59 -8.77 -21.21
N MET A 430 12.70 -10.03 -20.77
CA MET A 430 13.64 -10.40 -19.72
C MET A 430 15.08 -10.06 -20.11
N ALA A 431 15.45 -10.31 -21.38
CA ALA A 431 16.76 -9.93 -21.90
C ALA A 431 16.97 -8.42 -21.90
N ARG A 432 15.95 -7.63 -22.29
CA ARG A 432 15.97 -6.16 -22.22
C ARG A 432 16.19 -5.66 -20.79
N ILE A 433 15.44 -6.17 -19.81
CA ILE A 433 15.57 -5.79 -18.39
C ILE A 433 16.99 -6.11 -17.87
N LYS A 434 17.51 -7.31 -18.17
CA LYS A 434 18.88 -7.69 -17.79
C LYS A 434 19.94 -6.79 -18.39
N SER A 435 19.78 -6.39 -19.66
CA SER A 435 20.72 -5.51 -20.34
C SER A 435 20.76 -4.09 -19.74
N GLN A 436 19.59 -3.55 -19.37
CA GLN A 436 19.47 -2.23 -18.75
C GLN A 436 20.10 -2.23 -17.36
N ASN A 437 19.90 -3.29 -16.57
CA ASN A 437 20.52 -3.42 -15.24
C ASN A 437 22.04 -3.60 -15.30
N SER A 438 22.59 -4.11 -16.42
CA SER A 438 24.03 -4.29 -16.60
C SER A 438 24.79 -3.05 -17.07
N ASN A 439 24.10 -2.00 -17.53
CA ASN A 439 24.68 -0.73 -17.99
C ASN A 439 24.40 0.39 -16.97
N PRO A 440 25.27 0.60 -15.97
CA PRO A 440 25.09 1.66 -14.97
C PRO A 440 25.27 3.10 -15.49
N GLU A 441 25.53 3.32 -16.78
CA GLU A 441 25.86 4.65 -17.34
C GLU A 441 24.67 5.41 -17.98
N THR A 442 23.49 4.81 -18.12
CA THR A 442 22.35 5.43 -18.84
C THR A 442 21.27 6.08 -17.96
N LEU A 443 21.47 6.18 -16.64
CA LEU A 443 20.55 6.87 -15.73
C LEU A 443 20.91 8.36 -15.49
N GLY A 444 21.88 8.88 -16.25
CA GLY A 444 22.27 10.29 -16.23
C GLY A 444 22.06 10.96 -17.58
N ALA A 445 20.82 11.32 -17.90
CA ALA A 445 20.50 12.34 -18.89
C ALA A 445 19.21 13.08 -18.49
#